data_AF-A0A8T3W8S2-F1
#
_entry.id   AF-A0A8T3W8S2-F1
#
_cell.length_a   1.000
_cell.length_b   1.000
_cell.length_c   1.000
_cell.angle_alpha   90.00
_cell.angle_beta   90.00
_cell.angle_gamma   90.00
#
_symmetry.space_group_name_H-M   'P 1'
#
loop_
_entity.id
_entity.type
_entity.pdbx_description
1 polymer ?
#
loop_
_entity_poly.entity_id
_entity_poly.type
_entity_poly.pdbx_seq_one_letter_code
_entity_poly.pdbx_strand_id
1 'polypeptide(L)'
;MEQAILIPREIREAGFPTARYLNEGEQARYDEAVRSFNSEKARETLRVPLNGSNLFKVLLLNKLGIRTATIQELEMIVDQNPGMLKGHYEDSPSVVLFSINTSYAPNKPLAKSLSKLVGKHEYPVLMTGLEPVEDHSTDYGLSLKPGDKFQFTEAPELAYANHGRKFLRLDERGMPIFDDKGTRTLHTRQDGLSRVYLGWGLGLVSYGEYLAGSDEDGRVVVVSAEGAANLKLQEHMLKLTAERDRQNDANEERFQRALAIMKNN
;
A
#
# COMPACT_ATOMS: atom_id res chain seq x y z
N MET A 1 -0.23 -39.70 6.70
CA MET A 1 -1.25 -38.65 6.89
C MET A 1 -0.55 -37.48 7.55
N GLU A 2 -0.20 -36.45 6.78
CA GLU A 2 0.36 -35.22 7.34
C GLU A 2 -0.74 -34.50 8.13
N GLN A 3 -0.51 -34.32 9.43
CA GLN A 3 -1.36 -33.47 10.26
C GLN A 3 -1.12 -32.03 9.84
N ALA A 4 -2.18 -31.37 9.37
CA ALA A 4 -2.17 -29.94 9.13
C ALA A 4 -1.87 -29.23 10.47
N ILE A 5 -0.69 -28.64 10.58
CA ILE A 5 -0.31 -27.82 11.74
C ILE A 5 -1.10 -26.51 11.62
N LEU A 6 -2.17 -26.39 12.41
CA LEU A 6 -2.93 -25.15 12.54
C LEU A 6 -2.07 -24.15 13.30
N ILE A 7 -1.61 -23.11 12.60
CA ILE A 7 -0.92 -21.97 13.20
C ILE A 7 -1.91 -21.24 14.11
N PRO A 8 -1.61 -21.04 15.41
CA PRO A 8 -2.43 -20.26 16.34
C PRO A 8 -2.77 -18.88 15.78
N ARG A 9 -4.00 -18.42 16.03
CA ARG A 9 -4.53 -17.14 15.51
C ARG A 9 -3.66 -15.96 15.92
N GLU A 10 -3.16 -15.99 17.15
CA GLU A 10 -2.30 -14.95 17.70
C GLU A 10 -0.97 -14.84 16.93
N ILE A 11 -0.43 -15.97 16.46
CA ILE A 11 0.79 -16.04 15.62
C ILE A 11 0.49 -15.58 14.18
N ARG A 12 -0.75 -15.78 13.71
CA ARG A 12 -1.23 -15.28 12.41
C ARG A 12 -1.47 -13.77 12.42
N GLU A 13 -1.69 -13.15 13.57
CA GLU A 13 -2.02 -11.72 13.71
C GLU A 13 -0.82 -10.87 14.18
N ALA A 14 0.20 -11.48 14.81
CA ALA A 14 1.39 -10.80 15.38
C ALA A 14 2.37 -10.16 14.37
N GLY A 15 2.24 -10.46 13.07
CA GLY A 15 3.18 -10.01 12.03
C GLY A 15 2.69 -8.85 11.16
N PHE A 16 1.54 -8.26 11.46
CA PHE A 16 0.78 -7.43 10.54
C PHE A 16 0.64 -5.97 11.02
N PRO A 17 0.64 -5.00 10.10
CA PRO A 17 0.38 -3.62 10.47
C PRO A 17 -1.00 -3.54 11.13
N THR A 18 -1.11 -2.93 12.31
CA THR A 18 -2.42 -2.65 12.88
C THR A 18 -3.12 -1.66 11.94
N ALA A 19 -4.20 -2.10 11.31
CA ALA A 19 -4.98 -1.29 10.39
C ALA A 19 -6.24 -0.78 11.09
N ARG A 20 -6.55 0.49 10.86
CA ARG A 20 -7.82 1.11 11.28
C ARG A 20 -8.20 2.21 10.30
N TYR A 21 -9.44 2.65 10.37
CA TYR A 21 -9.80 3.88 9.68
C TYR A 21 -9.23 5.11 10.39
N LEU A 22 -9.06 6.17 9.59
CA LEU A 22 -8.75 7.51 10.06
C LEU A 22 -9.74 7.89 11.18
N ASN A 23 -9.24 8.49 12.27
CA ASN A 23 -10.08 8.93 13.38
C ASN A 23 -10.32 10.45 13.35
N GLU A 24 -11.22 10.93 14.21
CA GLU A 24 -11.59 12.36 14.29
C GLU A 24 -10.40 13.27 14.64
N GLY A 25 -9.48 12.82 15.50
CA GLY A 25 -8.30 13.61 15.88
C GLY A 25 -7.32 13.78 14.72
N GLU A 26 -7.13 12.73 13.92
CA GLU A 26 -6.33 12.78 12.70
C GLU A 26 -7.00 13.61 11.60
N GLN A 27 -8.33 13.52 11.48
CA GLN A 27 -9.10 14.37 10.58
C GLN A 27 -9.02 15.85 10.99
N ALA A 28 -9.07 16.17 12.28
CA ALA A 28 -8.91 17.55 12.75
C ALA A 28 -7.51 18.11 12.40
N ARG A 29 -6.45 17.30 12.57
CA ARG A 29 -5.09 17.66 12.15
C ARG A 29 -4.99 17.85 10.63
N TYR A 30 -5.65 16.99 9.86
CA TYR A 30 -5.76 17.14 8.42
C TYR A 30 -6.46 18.45 8.04
N ASP A 31 -7.62 18.73 8.63
CA ASP A 31 -8.41 19.94 8.36
C ASP A 31 -7.64 21.23 8.71
N GLU A 32 -6.87 21.21 9.80
CA GLU A 32 -5.97 22.30 10.17
C GLU A 32 -4.87 22.51 9.11
N ALA A 33 -4.24 21.44 8.63
CA ALA A 33 -3.26 21.52 7.56
C ALA A 33 -3.89 22.04 6.25
N VAL A 34 -5.12 21.65 5.92
CA VAL A 34 -5.84 22.17 4.75
C VAL A 34 -6.01 23.70 4.83
N ARG A 35 -6.29 24.26 6.02
CA ARG A 35 -6.44 25.72 6.19
C ARG A 35 -5.14 26.49 5.93
N SER A 36 -3.98 25.84 5.98
CA SER A 36 -2.68 26.47 5.71
C SER A 36 -2.39 26.72 4.22
N PHE A 37 -3.17 26.12 3.30
CA PHE A 37 -3.06 26.39 1.87
C PHE A 37 -3.64 27.76 1.54
N ASN A 38 -2.94 28.55 0.72
CA ASN A 38 -3.37 29.90 0.34
C ASN A 38 -4.41 29.85 -0.79
N SER A 39 -4.27 28.91 -1.71
CA SER A 39 -5.18 28.65 -2.83
C SER A 39 -6.54 28.11 -2.35
N GLU A 40 -7.61 28.83 -2.69
CA GLU A 40 -8.99 28.35 -2.46
C GLU A 40 -9.24 27.02 -3.17
N LYS A 41 -8.81 26.91 -4.43
CA LYS A 41 -8.93 25.69 -5.23
C LYS A 41 -8.21 24.49 -4.61
N ALA A 42 -7.05 24.72 -3.97
CA ALA A 42 -6.35 23.67 -3.24
C ALA A 42 -7.14 23.23 -2.01
N ARG A 43 -7.70 24.18 -1.24
CA ARG A 43 -8.56 23.90 -0.09
C ARG A 43 -9.81 23.13 -0.49
N GLU A 44 -10.43 23.48 -1.61
CA GLU A 44 -11.59 22.77 -2.16
C GLU A 44 -11.24 21.33 -2.54
N THR A 45 -10.13 21.12 -3.26
CA THR A 45 -9.63 19.78 -3.62
C THR A 45 -9.35 18.92 -2.38
N LEU A 46 -8.89 19.53 -1.30
CA LEU A 46 -8.58 18.87 -0.03
C LEU A 46 -9.77 18.82 0.93
N ARG A 47 -10.93 19.39 0.59
CA ARG A 47 -12.12 19.39 1.45
C ARG A 47 -12.80 18.03 1.40
N VAL A 48 -12.18 17.06 2.05
CA VAL A 48 -12.61 15.66 2.07
C VAL A 48 -13.02 15.28 3.49
N PRO A 49 -14.27 14.84 3.71
CA PRO A 49 -14.76 14.49 5.04
C PRO A 49 -14.05 13.27 5.62
N LEU A 50 -14.27 12.98 6.91
CA LEU A 50 -13.74 11.79 7.60
C LEU A 50 -13.97 10.50 6.81
N ASN A 51 -15.22 10.28 6.40
CA ASN A 51 -15.69 9.12 5.63
C ASN A 51 -15.53 9.33 4.10
N GLY A 52 -14.48 10.04 3.69
CA GLY A 52 -14.13 10.20 2.29
C GLY A 52 -12.64 9.98 2.08
N SER A 53 -12.29 9.59 0.86
CA SER A 53 -10.91 9.38 0.44
C SER A 53 -10.68 9.84 -1.00
N ASN A 54 -9.54 10.48 -1.23
CA ASN A 54 -8.97 10.73 -2.55
C ASN A 54 -7.44 10.71 -2.47
N LEU A 55 -6.77 10.80 -3.62
CA LEU A 55 -5.31 10.77 -3.70
C LEU A 55 -4.67 11.90 -2.87
N PHE A 56 -5.16 13.13 -3.00
CA PHE A 56 -4.55 14.28 -2.32
C PHE A 56 -4.67 14.18 -0.79
N LYS A 57 -5.78 13.65 -0.27
CA LYS A 57 -5.98 13.39 1.16
C LYS A 57 -4.94 12.41 1.70
N VAL A 58 -4.79 11.25 1.08
CA VAL A 58 -3.84 10.23 1.56
C VAL A 58 -2.39 10.69 1.45
N LEU A 59 -2.04 11.49 0.44
CA LEU A 59 -0.70 12.06 0.32
C LEU A 59 -0.43 13.15 1.38
N LEU A 60 -1.41 14.03 1.65
CA LEU A 60 -1.27 15.06 2.69
C LEU A 60 -1.17 14.44 4.08
N LEU A 61 -1.98 13.41 4.38
CA LEU A 61 -1.89 12.68 5.66
C LEU A 61 -0.49 12.09 5.88
N ASN A 62 0.09 11.46 4.86
CA ASN A 62 1.46 10.94 4.94
C ASN A 62 2.49 12.06 5.20
N LYS A 63 2.33 13.22 4.55
CA LYS A 63 3.18 14.40 4.78
C LYS A 63 3.07 14.94 6.22
N LEU A 64 1.92 14.75 6.88
CA LEU A 64 1.71 15.09 8.30
C LEU A 64 2.20 14.01 9.27
N GLY A 65 2.83 12.95 8.77
CA GLY A 65 3.30 11.80 9.55
C GLY A 65 2.19 10.80 9.91
N ILE A 66 0.98 10.94 9.37
CA ILE A 66 -0.11 9.98 9.52
C ILE A 66 0.01 8.96 8.38
N ARG A 67 0.62 7.81 8.69
CA ARG A 67 0.94 6.79 7.70
C ARG A 67 -0.31 6.07 7.20
N THR A 68 -0.59 6.18 5.91
CA THR A 68 -1.70 5.46 5.25
C THR A 68 -1.22 4.18 4.58
N ALA A 69 -2.13 3.22 4.42
CA ALA A 69 -1.82 1.91 3.85
C ALA A 69 -1.38 2.00 2.39
N THR A 70 -0.28 1.32 2.06
CA THR A 70 0.10 1.04 0.67
C THR A 70 -0.81 -0.03 0.05
N ILE A 71 -0.78 -0.21 -1.28
CA ILE A 71 -1.54 -1.29 -1.94
C ILE A 71 -1.17 -2.67 -1.38
N GLN A 72 0.11 -2.90 -1.09
CA GLN A 72 0.57 -4.15 -0.49
C GLN A 72 -0.01 -4.35 0.91
N GLU A 73 -0.09 -3.29 1.72
CA GLU A 73 -0.68 -3.41 3.06
C GLU A 73 -2.19 -3.59 3.02
N LEU A 74 -2.87 -2.94 2.08
CA LEU A 74 -4.28 -3.20 1.81
C LEU A 74 -4.51 -4.67 1.43
N GLU A 75 -3.63 -5.25 0.61
CA GLU A 75 -3.69 -6.68 0.30
C GLU A 75 -3.53 -7.57 1.53
N MET A 76 -2.56 -7.26 2.39
CA MET A 76 -2.36 -7.98 3.65
C MET A 76 -3.62 -7.91 4.53
N ILE A 77 -4.30 -6.76 4.56
CA ILE A 77 -5.57 -6.59 5.29
C ILE A 77 -6.68 -7.41 4.64
N VAL A 78 -6.77 -7.45 3.30
CA VAL A 78 -7.74 -8.29 2.57
C VAL A 78 -7.59 -9.76 2.95
N ASP A 79 -6.36 -10.27 3.05
CA ASP A 79 -6.10 -11.67 3.39
C ASP A 79 -6.54 -12.03 4.83
N GLN A 80 -6.55 -11.06 5.74
CA GLN A 80 -6.83 -11.28 7.16
C GLN A 80 -8.26 -10.97 7.55
N ASN A 81 -8.75 -9.81 7.11
CA ASN A 81 -10.05 -9.29 7.47
C ASN A 81 -10.65 -8.55 6.27
N PRO A 82 -11.06 -9.30 5.22
CA PRO A 82 -11.65 -8.70 4.04
C PRO A 82 -12.92 -7.92 4.37
N GLY A 83 -13.62 -8.28 5.45
CA GLY A 83 -14.81 -7.57 5.95
C GLY A 83 -14.53 -6.15 6.44
N MET A 84 -13.27 -5.82 6.78
CA MET A 84 -12.90 -4.44 7.12
C MET A 84 -13.08 -3.52 5.91
N LEU A 85 -12.57 -3.93 4.74
CA LEU A 85 -12.49 -3.10 3.53
C LEU A 85 -13.68 -3.30 2.57
N LYS A 86 -14.31 -4.48 2.61
CA LYS A 86 -15.40 -4.81 1.68
C LYS A 86 -16.59 -3.87 1.87
N GLY A 87 -17.08 -3.32 0.76
CA GLY A 87 -18.18 -2.35 0.77
C GLY A 87 -17.73 -0.89 0.82
N HIS A 88 -16.42 -0.63 0.77
CA HIS A 88 -15.84 0.71 0.65
C HIS A 88 -14.82 0.75 -0.48
N TYR A 89 -14.30 1.94 -0.79
CA TYR A 89 -13.09 2.06 -1.58
C TYR A 89 -11.98 2.73 -0.77
N GLU A 90 -10.74 2.31 -0.98
CA GLU A 90 -9.58 2.76 -0.22
C GLU A 90 -8.47 3.26 -1.15
N ASP A 91 -8.23 4.57 -1.18
CA ASP A 91 -7.08 5.11 -1.90
C ASP A 91 -5.77 4.72 -1.22
N SER A 92 -4.80 4.32 -2.04
CA SER A 92 -3.41 4.23 -1.62
C SER A 92 -2.67 5.53 -1.96
N PRO A 93 -1.53 5.81 -1.30
CA PRO A 93 -0.66 6.92 -1.67
C PRO A 93 0.17 6.59 -2.92
N SER A 94 -0.50 6.17 -4.00
CA SER A 94 0.11 5.76 -5.25
C SER A 94 -0.67 6.29 -6.45
N VAL A 95 0.06 6.60 -7.51
CA VAL A 95 -0.52 7.08 -8.78
C VAL A 95 0.12 6.33 -9.93
N VAL A 96 -0.65 6.08 -10.99
CA VAL A 96 -0.18 5.41 -12.20
C VAL A 96 -0.25 6.35 -13.38
N LEU A 97 0.88 6.51 -14.04
CA LEU A 97 0.98 7.22 -15.31
C LEU A 97 0.93 6.20 -16.45
N PHE A 98 -0.16 6.20 -17.20
CA PHE A 98 -0.38 5.38 -18.38
C PHE A 98 0.15 6.02 -19.65
N SER A 99 0.13 7.35 -19.72
CA SER A 99 0.77 8.12 -20.80
C SER A 99 0.84 9.61 -20.47
N ILE A 100 1.73 10.35 -21.14
CA ILE A 100 1.77 11.82 -21.07
C ILE A 100 0.50 12.49 -21.63
N ASN A 101 -0.15 11.82 -22.58
CA ASN A 101 -1.40 12.26 -23.17
C ASN A 101 -2.53 11.72 -22.32
N THR A 102 -3.50 12.56 -22.01
CA THR A 102 -4.66 12.20 -21.19
C THR A 102 -5.91 12.71 -21.88
N SER A 103 -6.92 11.85 -21.98
CA SER A 103 -8.28 12.22 -22.37
C SER A 103 -8.92 13.18 -21.37
N TYR A 104 -8.57 13.08 -20.08
CA TYR A 104 -9.03 13.96 -19.03
C TYR A 104 -8.12 15.20 -18.90
N ALA A 105 -8.59 16.34 -19.40
CA ALA A 105 -7.80 17.58 -19.50
C ALA A 105 -7.20 18.08 -18.17
N PRO A 106 -7.91 18.02 -17.02
CA PRO A 106 -7.37 18.47 -15.74
C PRO A 106 -6.08 17.78 -15.28
N ASN A 107 -5.85 16.54 -15.72
CA ASN A 107 -4.63 15.79 -15.38
C ASN A 107 -3.43 16.12 -16.29
N LYS A 108 -3.62 16.88 -17.38
CA LYS A 108 -2.58 17.08 -18.40
C LYS A 108 -1.32 17.77 -17.84
N PRO A 109 -1.41 18.83 -17.01
CA PRO A 109 -0.22 19.42 -16.40
C PRO A 109 0.52 18.44 -15.48
N LEU A 110 -0.22 17.68 -14.66
CA LEU A 110 0.35 16.72 -13.72
C LEU A 110 1.02 15.55 -14.46
N ALA A 111 0.38 14.96 -15.47
CA ALA A 111 0.94 13.87 -16.27
C ALA A 111 2.26 14.28 -16.94
N LYS A 112 2.33 15.50 -17.49
CA LYS A 112 3.55 16.05 -18.07
C LYS A 112 4.65 16.28 -17.03
N SER A 113 4.30 16.79 -15.86
CA SER A 113 5.25 17.03 -14.76
C SER A 113 5.84 15.70 -14.27
N LEU A 114 4.98 14.73 -13.98
CA LEU A 114 5.38 13.40 -13.51
C LEU A 114 6.23 12.66 -14.54
N SER A 115 5.88 12.72 -15.83
CA SER A 115 6.69 12.11 -16.89
C SER A 115 8.12 12.64 -16.95
N LYS A 116 8.35 13.92 -16.60
CA LYS A 116 9.71 14.48 -16.55
C LYS A 116 10.51 13.92 -15.37
N LEU A 117 9.84 13.64 -14.25
CA LEU A 117 10.47 13.08 -13.05
C LEU A 117 10.98 11.65 -13.28
N VAL A 118 10.22 10.85 -14.03
CA VAL A 118 10.57 9.43 -14.29
C VAL A 118 11.47 9.23 -15.53
N GLY A 119 11.71 10.28 -16.33
CA GLY A 119 12.61 10.20 -17.48
C GLY A 119 12.11 9.27 -18.59
N LYS A 120 13.01 8.50 -19.22
CA LYS A 120 12.67 7.51 -20.25
C LYS A 120 12.28 6.18 -19.58
N HIS A 121 11.10 5.67 -19.90
CA HIS A 121 10.51 4.47 -19.31
C HIS A 121 9.47 3.87 -20.27
N GLU A 122 9.05 2.63 -19.98
CA GLU A 122 7.86 2.04 -20.58
C GLU A 122 6.62 2.32 -19.72
N TYR A 123 5.47 2.47 -20.38
CA TYR A 123 4.18 2.66 -19.71
C TYR A 123 3.47 1.33 -19.46
N PRO A 124 2.67 1.24 -18.38
CA PRO A 124 2.42 2.27 -17.38
C PRO A 124 3.47 2.25 -16.24
N VAL A 125 3.60 3.38 -15.55
CA VAL A 125 4.52 3.54 -14.41
C VAL A 125 3.73 3.80 -13.14
N LEU A 126 3.98 2.98 -12.12
CA LEU A 126 3.49 3.19 -10.76
C LEU A 126 4.47 4.10 -10.01
N MET A 127 3.95 5.13 -9.35
CA MET A 127 4.72 6.07 -8.53
C MET A 127 4.19 6.09 -7.09
N THR A 128 5.10 6.12 -6.13
CA THR A 128 4.82 6.21 -4.69
C THR A 128 5.70 7.30 -4.07
N GLY A 129 5.38 7.71 -2.84
CA GLY A 129 6.18 8.71 -2.11
C GLY A 129 6.13 10.12 -2.70
N LEU A 130 5.02 10.46 -3.37
CA LEU A 130 4.73 11.81 -3.83
C LEU A 130 4.17 12.68 -2.69
N GLU A 131 4.31 13.99 -2.82
CA GLU A 131 3.73 14.97 -1.90
C GLU A 131 2.88 16.01 -2.65
N PRO A 132 1.74 16.43 -2.08
CA PRO A 132 0.97 17.51 -2.64
C PRO A 132 1.64 18.84 -2.31
N VAL A 133 1.71 19.71 -3.31
CA VAL A 133 2.16 21.10 -3.20
C VAL A 133 1.19 22.02 -3.91
N GLU A 134 1.05 23.24 -3.39
CA GLU A 134 0.19 24.24 -4.01
C GLU A 134 0.70 24.63 -5.39
N ASP A 135 -0.19 24.64 -6.37
CA ASP A 135 0.11 25.02 -7.76
C ASP A 135 -1.14 25.59 -8.44
N HIS A 136 -1.17 26.92 -8.56
CA HIS A 136 -2.28 27.66 -9.18
C HIS A 136 -2.44 27.38 -10.68
N SER A 137 -1.45 26.80 -11.35
CA SER A 137 -1.52 26.46 -12.77
C SER A 137 -2.31 25.18 -13.05
N THR A 138 -2.70 24.44 -12.01
CA THR A 138 -3.44 23.19 -12.12
C THR A 138 -4.93 23.38 -11.81
N ASP A 139 -5.76 22.52 -12.38
CA ASP A 139 -7.19 22.49 -12.11
C ASP A 139 -7.55 22.02 -10.70
N TYR A 140 -6.59 21.45 -9.97
CA TYR A 140 -6.71 21.06 -8.57
C TYR A 140 -6.21 22.14 -7.60
N GLY A 141 -5.53 23.18 -8.09
CA GLY A 141 -4.74 24.08 -7.23
C GLY A 141 -3.57 23.36 -6.54
N LEU A 142 -3.28 22.12 -6.93
CA LEU A 142 -2.28 21.23 -6.37
C LEU A 142 -1.52 20.51 -7.48
N SER A 143 -0.22 20.39 -7.30
CA SER A 143 0.67 19.54 -8.09
C SER A 143 1.29 18.46 -7.19
N LEU A 144 1.99 17.52 -7.81
CA LEU A 144 2.67 16.41 -7.14
C LEU A 144 4.18 16.55 -7.35
N LYS A 145 4.95 16.52 -6.26
CA LYS A 145 6.42 16.51 -6.28
C LYS A 145 6.96 15.23 -5.63
N PRO A 146 8.19 14.81 -5.93
CA PRO A 146 8.83 13.73 -5.20
C PRO A 146 9.09 14.16 -3.74
N GLY A 147 8.72 13.32 -2.79
CA GLY A 147 9.18 13.40 -1.40
C GLY A 147 10.41 12.50 -1.15
N ASP A 148 10.83 12.39 0.10
CA ASP A 148 12.05 11.65 0.48
C ASP A 148 12.00 10.15 0.16
N LYS A 149 10.79 9.59 0.10
CA LYS A 149 10.53 8.17 -0.20
C LYS A 149 10.02 7.96 -1.62
N PHE A 150 10.23 8.93 -2.51
CA PHE A 150 9.76 8.82 -3.88
C PHE A 150 10.42 7.63 -4.59
N GLN A 151 9.57 6.80 -5.19
CA GLN A 151 9.99 5.67 -6.00
C GLN A 151 9.05 5.54 -7.19
N PHE A 152 9.56 4.95 -8.27
CA PHE A 152 8.74 4.54 -9.40
C PHE A 152 9.18 3.17 -9.91
N THR A 153 8.23 2.44 -10.49
CA THR A 153 8.47 1.14 -11.11
C THR A 153 7.58 0.99 -12.33
N GLU A 154 8.09 0.31 -13.35
CA GLU A 154 7.28 -0.10 -14.50
C GLU A 154 6.28 -1.17 -14.06
N ALA A 155 5.04 -1.01 -14.49
CA ALA A 155 3.90 -1.79 -14.01
C ALA A 155 3.09 -2.35 -15.20
N PRO A 156 3.68 -3.12 -16.12
CA PRO A 156 3.00 -3.64 -17.31
C PRO A 156 1.71 -4.42 -16.99
N GLU A 157 1.60 -4.97 -15.78
CA GLU A 157 0.39 -5.62 -15.27
C GLU A 157 -0.81 -4.66 -15.25
N LEU A 158 -0.59 -3.37 -15.04
CA LEU A 158 -1.64 -2.36 -15.06
C LEU A 158 -2.02 -1.92 -16.49
N ALA A 159 -1.33 -2.34 -17.54
CA ALA A 159 -1.66 -1.93 -18.91
C ALA A 159 -3.13 -2.19 -19.26
N TYR A 160 -3.73 -1.36 -20.11
CA TYR A 160 -5.14 -1.48 -20.48
C TYR A 160 -5.50 -2.81 -21.15
N ALA A 161 -4.54 -3.47 -21.79
CA ALA A 161 -4.72 -4.84 -22.30
C ALA A 161 -5.09 -5.85 -21.20
N ASN A 162 -4.79 -5.54 -19.94
CA ASN A 162 -5.17 -6.34 -18.78
C ASN A 162 -6.45 -5.86 -18.08
N HIS A 163 -7.12 -4.81 -18.59
CA HIS A 163 -8.39 -4.35 -18.04
C HIS A 163 -9.42 -5.48 -18.02
N GLY A 164 -10.10 -5.65 -16.88
CA GLY A 164 -11.12 -6.70 -16.70
C GLY A 164 -10.54 -8.08 -16.38
N ARG A 165 -9.22 -8.27 -16.41
CA ARG A 165 -8.60 -9.55 -16.03
C ARG A 165 -8.80 -9.83 -14.54
N LYS A 166 -8.93 -11.12 -14.25
CA LYS A 166 -9.12 -11.63 -12.89
C LYS A 166 -7.79 -11.90 -12.22
N PHE A 167 -7.76 -11.71 -10.91
CA PHE A 167 -6.63 -12.06 -10.05
C PHE A 167 -7.15 -12.49 -8.68
N LEU A 168 -6.32 -13.21 -7.94
CA LEU A 168 -6.62 -13.60 -6.56
C LEU A 168 -5.80 -12.78 -5.57
N ARG A 169 -4.52 -12.57 -5.88
CA ARG A 169 -3.54 -11.91 -5.00
C ARG A 169 -2.72 -10.86 -5.74
N LEU A 170 -2.11 -9.96 -4.98
CA LEU A 170 -1.10 -9.03 -5.46
C LEU A 170 0.32 -9.53 -5.15
N ASP A 171 1.30 -9.13 -5.94
CA ASP A 171 2.73 -9.32 -5.71
C ASP A 171 3.27 -8.34 -4.65
N GLU A 172 4.57 -8.40 -4.36
CA GLU A 172 5.23 -7.53 -3.38
C GLU A 172 5.26 -6.04 -3.75
N ARG A 173 5.03 -5.71 -5.02
CA ARG A 173 4.90 -4.34 -5.52
C ARG A 173 3.44 -3.84 -5.46
N GLY A 174 2.50 -4.72 -5.11
CA GLY A 174 1.06 -4.46 -5.16
C GLY A 174 0.44 -4.65 -6.54
N MET A 175 1.09 -5.38 -7.46
CA MET A 175 0.60 -5.65 -8.81
C MET A 175 -0.16 -6.99 -8.87
N PRO A 176 -1.19 -7.11 -9.72
CA PRO A 176 -2.02 -8.30 -9.75
C PRO A 176 -1.30 -9.50 -10.35
N ILE A 177 -1.38 -10.63 -9.64
CA ILE A 177 -0.98 -11.95 -10.17
C ILE A 177 -2.22 -12.55 -10.83
N PHE A 178 -2.30 -12.47 -12.15
CA PHE A 178 -3.48 -12.88 -12.91
C PHE A 178 -3.78 -14.38 -12.78
N ASP A 179 -5.05 -14.68 -12.57
CA ASP A 179 -5.60 -16.03 -12.46
C ASP A 179 -7.05 -16.00 -12.96
N ASP A 180 -7.38 -16.83 -13.95
CA ASP A 180 -8.73 -16.91 -14.52
C ASP A 180 -9.78 -17.38 -13.50
N LYS A 181 -9.35 -18.06 -12.43
CA LYS A 181 -10.20 -18.43 -11.28
C LYS A 181 -10.23 -17.37 -10.19
N GLY A 182 -9.55 -16.25 -10.40
CA GLY A 182 -9.50 -15.12 -9.47
C GLY A 182 -10.89 -14.52 -9.23
N THR A 183 -11.14 -14.12 -7.98
CA THR A 183 -12.41 -13.52 -7.57
C THR A 183 -12.42 -11.99 -7.67
N ARG A 184 -11.24 -11.37 -7.85
CA ARG A 184 -11.06 -9.92 -7.91
C ARG A 184 -10.72 -9.52 -9.34
N THR A 185 -11.03 -8.27 -9.68
CA THR A 185 -10.92 -7.76 -11.06
C THR A 185 -10.01 -6.55 -11.08
N LEU A 186 -9.11 -6.49 -12.06
CA LEU A 186 -8.31 -5.30 -12.35
C LEU A 186 -9.12 -4.34 -13.23
N HIS A 187 -9.21 -3.08 -12.82
CA HIS A 187 -9.85 -2.03 -13.61
C HIS A 187 -8.85 -0.90 -13.88
N THR A 188 -8.38 -0.78 -15.12
CA THR A 188 -7.37 0.22 -15.52
C THR A 188 -7.89 1.12 -16.64
N ARG A 189 -7.41 2.36 -16.70
CA ARG A 189 -7.69 3.26 -17.84
C ARG A 189 -6.69 3.04 -18.98
N GLN A 190 -7.02 3.56 -20.16
CA GLN A 190 -6.19 3.41 -21.35
C GLN A 190 -5.02 4.39 -21.42
N ASP A 191 -5.20 5.61 -20.93
CA ASP A 191 -4.26 6.71 -21.10
C ASP A 191 -4.10 7.55 -19.83
N GLY A 192 -3.23 8.55 -19.82
CA GLY A 192 -3.21 9.60 -18.82
C GLY A 192 -2.73 9.18 -17.43
N LEU A 193 -3.39 9.70 -16.40
CA LEU A 193 -3.00 9.59 -14.99
C LEU A 193 -4.19 9.12 -14.16
N SER A 194 -3.98 8.17 -13.25
CA SER A 194 -5.01 7.69 -12.33
C SER A 194 -4.44 7.45 -10.94
N ARG A 195 -5.28 7.68 -9.93
CA ARG A 195 -5.08 7.15 -8.57
C ARG A 195 -5.13 5.62 -8.57
N VAL A 196 -4.51 4.99 -7.57
CA VAL A 196 -4.63 3.54 -7.33
C VAL A 196 -5.38 3.31 -6.03
N TYR A 197 -6.35 2.41 -6.05
CA TYR A 197 -7.20 2.13 -4.91
C TYR A 197 -7.76 0.71 -4.97
N LEU A 198 -8.20 0.20 -3.83
CA LEU A 198 -9.09 -0.95 -3.79
C LEU A 198 -10.54 -0.47 -3.91
N GLY A 199 -11.34 -1.13 -4.74
CA GLY A 199 -12.78 -0.85 -4.86
C GLY A 199 -13.63 -1.73 -3.95
N TRP A 200 -14.96 -1.52 -3.95
CA TRP A 200 -15.93 -2.21 -3.09
C TRP A 200 -15.85 -3.75 -3.09
N GLY A 201 -15.48 -4.34 -4.23
CA GLY A 201 -15.28 -5.77 -4.41
C GLY A 201 -13.84 -6.25 -4.14
N LEU A 202 -13.02 -5.41 -3.50
CA LEU A 202 -11.59 -5.58 -3.26
C LEU A 202 -10.74 -5.65 -4.54
N GLY A 203 -11.31 -5.35 -5.71
CA GLY A 203 -10.58 -5.26 -6.98
C GLY A 203 -9.57 -4.13 -6.96
N LEU A 204 -8.47 -4.28 -7.69
CA LEU A 204 -7.47 -3.23 -7.86
C LEU A 204 -7.94 -2.28 -8.96
N VAL A 205 -8.03 -0.99 -8.63
CA VAL A 205 -8.60 0.01 -9.52
C VAL A 205 -7.60 1.14 -9.76
N SER A 206 -7.35 1.41 -11.03
CA SER A 206 -6.62 2.55 -11.58
C SER A 206 -7.33 3.05 -12.84
N TYR A 207 -8.65 3.16 -12.76
CA TYR A 207 -9.54 3.64 -13.82
C TYR A 207 -10.01 5.09 -13.58
N GLY A 208 -9.99 5.56 -12.32
CA GLY A 208 -10.54 6.85 -11.93
C GLY A 208 -9.65 8.02 -12.35
N GLU A 209 -10.11 8.82 -13.30
CA GLU A 209 -9.38 10.01 -13.78
C GLU A 209 -9.42 11.20 -12.82
N TYR A 210 -10.46 11.28 -11.99
CA TYR A 210 -10.64 12.33 -11.00
C TYR A 210 -9.75 12.08 -9.78
N LEU A 211 -8.55 12.67 -9.75
CA LEU A 211 -7.62 12.51 -8.62
C LEU A 211 -8.15 13.07 -7.30
N ALA A 212 -9.01 14.09 -7.40
CA ALA A 212 -9.70 14.72 -6.28
C ALA A 212 -11.05 14.06 -5.95
N GLY A 213 -11.50 13.09 -6.76
CA GLY A 213 -12.81 12.48 -6.62
C GLY A 213 -12.94 11.78 -5.27
N SER A 214 -13.93 12.19 -4.48
CA SER A 214 -14.25 11.58 -3.20
C SER A 214 -15.75 11.52 -3.01
N ASP A 215 -16.27 10.38 -2.58
CA ASP A 215 -17.65 10.22 -2.13
C ASP A 215 -17.69 9.64 -0.72
N GLU A 216 -18.90 9.41 -0.20
CA GLU A 216 -19.15 8.98 1.18
C GLU A 216 -18.76 7.51 1.49
N ASP A 217 -18.46 6.72 0.46
CA ASP A 217 -18.03 5.34 0.59
C ASP A 217 -16.51 5.20 0.66
N GLY A 218 -15.76 6.30 0.49
CA GLY A 218 -14.31 6.33 0.57
C GLY A 218 -13.79 6.18 2.00
N ARG A 219 -12.75 5.37 2.19
CA ARG A 219 -12.11 5.20 3.50
C ARG A 219 -10.60 5.36 3.37
N VAL A 220 -10.02 6.04 4.36
CA VAL A 220 -8.57 6.09 4.53
C VAL A 220 -8.16 5.07 5.58
N VAL A 221 -7.34 4.11 5.18
CA VAL A 221 -6.75 3.12 6.09
C VAL A 221 -5.43 3.66 6.62
N VAL A 222 -5.35 3.80 7.93
CA VAL A 222 -4.15 4.18 8.68
C VAL A 222 -3.48 2.92 9.23
N VAL A 223 -2.16 2.87 9.12
CA VAL A 223 -1.33 1.73 9.53
C VAL A 223 -0.22 2.17 10.49
N SER A 224 -0.07 1.48 11.63
CA SER A 224 1.04 1.76 12.55
C SER A 224 2.27 0.90 12.22
N ALA A 225 3.47 1.47 12.35
CA ALA A 225 4.73 0.74 12.19
C ALA A 225 5.13 -0.03 13.47
N GLU A 226 4.54 0.31 14.63
CA GLU A 226 4.95 -0.18 15.94
C GLU A 226 4.55 -1.63 16.21
N GLY A 227 3.52 -2.16 15.54
CA GLY A 227 3.08 -3.55 15.72
C GLY A 227 3.98 -4.61 15.05
N ALA A 228 4.64 -4.27 13.94
CA ALA A 228 5.27 -5.28 13.07
C ALA A 228 6.77 -5.52 13.31
N ALA A 229 7.49 -4.54 13.87
CA ALA A 229 8.94 -4.63 14.04
C ALA A 229 9.38 -5.33 15.34
N ASN A 230 8.65 -5.13 16.44
CA ASN A 230 9.05 -5.67 17.75
C ASN A 230 8.71 -7.16 17.92
N LEU A 231 7.58 -7.62 17.40
CA LEU A 231 7.13 -9.02 17.55
C LEU A 231 7.91 -9.98 16.64
N LYS A 232 8.16 -9.62 15.38
CA LYS A 232 8.99 -10.43 14.47
C LYS A 232 10.44 -10.56 14.95
N LEU A 233 10.99 -9.50 15.54
CA LEU A 233 12.33 -9.56 16.13
C LEU A 233 12.34 -10.48 17.35
N GLN A 234 11.36 -10.37 18.25
CA GLN A 234 11.25 -11.24 19.42
C GLN A 234 11.02 -12.72 19.04
N GLU A 235 10.17 -13.00 18.06
CA GLU A 235 9.94 -14.37 17.58
C GLU A 235 11.15 -14.95 16.85
N HIS A 236 11.86 -14.14 16.06
CA HIS A 236 13.11 -14.58 15.43
C HIS A 236 14.18 -14.88 16.49
N MET A 237 14.28 -14.04 17.52
CA MET A 237 15.16 -14.27 18.68
C MET A 237 14.80 -15.56 19.44
N LEU A 238 13.51 -15.87 19.61
CA LEU A 238 13.08 -17.12 20.25
C LEU A 238 13.42 -18.35 19.40
N LYS A 239 13.22 -18.29 18.07
CA LYS A 239 13.61 -19.39 17.17
C LYS A 239 15.11 -19.62 17.15
N LEU A 240 15.90 -18.55 17.11
CA LEU A 240 17.36 -18.63 17.19
C LEU A 240 17.83 -19.22 18.52
N THR A 241 17.16 -18.87 19.63
CA THR A 241 17.47 -19.42 20.96
C THR A 241 17.15 -20.92 21.04
N ALA A 242 15.98 -21.34 20.56
CA ALA A 242 15.59 -22.74 20.55
C ALA A 242 16.50 -23.61 19.67
N GLU A 243 16.91 -23.09 18.50
CA GLU A 243 17.84 -23.81 17.61
C GLU A 243 19.26 -23.88 18.20
N ARG A 244 19.73 -22.81 18.86
CA ARG A 244 20.99 -22.82 19.60
C ARG A 244 20.98 -23.89 20.69
N ASP A 245 19.91 -23.97 21.47
CA ASP A 245 19.81 -24.92 22.58
C ASP A 245 19.79 -26.37 22.07
N ARG A 246 19.03 -26.63 20.99
CA ARG A 246 19.05 -27.93 20.30
C ARG A 246 20.45 -28.32 19.80
N GLN A 247 21.18 -27.38 19.21
CA GLN A 247 22.55 -27.62 18.73
C GLN A 247 23.52 -27.90 19.88
N ASN A 248 23.36 -27.21 21.00
CA ASN A 248 24.15 -27.45 22.20
C ASN A 248 23.88 -28.85 22.77
N ASP A 249 22.62 -29.26 22.90
CA ASP A 249 22.24 -30.59 23.39
C ASP A 249 22.80 -31.70 22.48
N ALA A 250 22.67 -31.52 21.15
CA ALA A 250 23.20 -32.47 20.18
C ALA A 250 24.74 -32.58 20.23
N ASN A 251 25.43 -31.47 20.48
CA ASN A 251 26.87 -31.46 20.64
C ASN A 251 27.31 -32.12 21.95
N GLU A 252 26.59 -31.88 23.05
CA GLU A 252 26.86 -32.53 24.33
C GLU A 252 26.67 -34.05 24.23
N GLU A 253 25.60 -34.53 23.59
CA GLU A 253 25.43 -35.97 23.34
C GLU A 253 26.58 -36.56 22.53
N ARG A 254 27.01 -35.86 21.47
CA ARG A 254 28.15 -36.31 20.64
C ARG A 254 29.44 -36.37 21.46
N PHE A 255 29.66 -35.37 22.31
CA PHE A 255 30.81 -35.31 23.20
C PHE A 255 30.81 -36.46 24.22
N GLN A 256 29.68 -36.75 24.86
CA GLN A 256 29.56 -37.85 25.81
C GLN A 256 29.75 -39.22 25.14
N ARG A 257 29.21 -39.41 23.93
CA ARG A 257 29.46 -40.63 23.14
C ARG A 257 30.94 -40.79 22.80
N ALA A 258 31.61 -39.72 22.39
CA ALA A 258 33.05 -39.74 22.11
C ALA A 258 33.87 -40.09 23.37
N LEU A 259 33.54 -39.51 24.52
CA LEU A 259 34.17 -39.84 25.81
C LEU A 259 33.96 -41.31 26.20
N ALA A 260 32.77 -41.86 25.99
CA ALA A 260 32.49 -43.26 26.29
C ALA A 260 33.32 -44.23 25.42
N ILE A 261 33.49 -43.90 24.13
CA ILE A 261 34.36 -44.67 23.22
C ILE A 261 35.83 -44.57 23.67
N MET A 262 36.29 -43.38 24.05
CA MET A 262 37.66 -43.17 24.51
C MET A 262 37.98 -43.85 25.84
N LYS A 263 36.98 -44.09 26.72
CA LYS A 263 37.16 -44.77 28.01
C LYS A 263 37.06 -46.30 27.91
N ASN A 264 36.52 -46.83 26.80
CA ASN A 264 36.39 -48.26 26.53
C ASN A 264 37.50 -48.82 25.62
N ASN A 265 38.51 -48.00 25.31
CA ASN A 265 39.80 -48.40 24.72
C ASN A 265 40.92 -48.13 25.74
#